data_AF-A0A061PBT1-F1
#
_entry.id   AF-A0A061PBT1-F1
#
_cell.length_a   1.000
_cell.length_b   1.000
_cell.length_c   1.000
_cell.angle_alpha   90.00
_cell.angle_beta   90.00
_cell.angle_gamma   90.00
#
_symmetry.space_group_name_H-M   'P 1'
#
loop_
_entity.id
_entity.type
_entity.pdbx_description
1 polymer ?
#
loop_
_entity_poly.entity_id
_entity_poly.type
_entity_poly.pdbx_seq_one_letter_code
_entity_poly.pdbx_strand_id
1 'polypeptide(L)'
;MLAMEQVIEVVREYEEPSEGRVFARIPTMTNEGAEWKSKMIDFEYTEVEKEVQPLPFEQIRQVQAAARQMDDVLEIDVRSFPEPVQDQKDERPHFPILYVAFSQRMGMIADHKMIHFEEESDLPQMIIDYFQKTGYYPKQMNIQSERAYNAIAGIEQTMGIEVKEGPLQNLNGVLREMGML
;
A
#
# COMPACT_ATOMS: atom_id res chain seq x y z
N MET A 1 -33.60 3.84 -0.15
CA MET A 1 -34.25 2.69 0.50
C MET A 1 -33.51 1.37 0.26
N LEU A 2 -32.91 1.13 -0.92
CA LEU A 2 -32.18 -0.12 -1.21
C LEU A 2 -31.03 -0.48 -0.24
N ALA A 3 -30.24 0.49 0.23
CA ALA A 3 -29.08 0.20 1.07
C ALA A 3 -29.45 -0.43 2.42
N MET A 4 -30.59 -0.04 3.00
CA MET A 4 -31.00 -0.51 4.32
C MET A 4 -31.61 -1.92 4.25
N GLU A 5 -32.32 -2.26 3.18
CA GLU A 5 -32.81 -3.62 2.94
C GLU A 5 -31.67 -4.61 2.68
N GLN A 6 -30.64 -4.19 1.91
CA GLN A 6 -29.44 -5.00 1.70
C GLN A 6 -28.67 -5.26 2.99
N VAL A 7 -28.54 -4.25 3.87
CA VAL A 7 -27.92 -4.43 5.19
C VAL A 7 -28.73 -5.42 6.04
N ILE A 8 -30.06 -5.32 6.04
CA ILE A 8 -30.92 -6.24 6.81
C ILE A 8 -30.81 -7.69 6.30
N GLU A 9 -30.76 -7.89 4.98
CA GLU A 9 -30.60 -9.21 4.36
C GLU A 9 -29.25 -9.84 4.72
N VAL A 10 -28.16 -9.08 4.60
CA VAL A 10 -26.81 -9.53 4.96
C VAL A 10 -26.69 -9.86 6.45
N VAL A 11 -27.22 -9.01 7.33
CA VAL A 11 -27.16 -9.22 8.79
C VAL A 11 -27.94 -10.46 9.23
N ARG A 12 -29.00 -10.86 8.52
CA ARG A 12 -29.77 -12.06 8.85
C ARG A 12 -29.04 -13.37 8.56
N GLU A 13 -28.22 -13.37 7.52
CA GLU A 13 -27.45 -14.54 7.09
C GLU A 13 -26.00 -14.51 7.61
N TYR A 14 -25.60 -13.41 8.23
CA TYR A 14 -24.26 -13.21 8.77
C TYR A 14 -23.99 -14.20 9.91
N GLU A 15 -23.00 -15.06 9.68
CA GLU A 15 -22.33 -15.82 10.72
C GLU A 15 -20.94 -15.23 10.93
N GLU A 16 -20.47 -15.21 12.18
CA GLU A 16 -19.14 -14.69 12.51
C GLU A 16 -18.07 -15.51 11.79
N PRO A 17 -17.20 -14.88 10.98
CA PRO A 17 -16.11 -15.57 10.31
C PRO A 17 -15.22 -16.30 11.33
N SER A 18 -14.81 -17.51 10.99
CA SER A 18 -13.87 -18.31 11.78
C SER A 18 -12.65 -18.65 10.96
N GLU A 19 -11.61 -19.20 11.59
CA GLU A 19 -10.43 -19.67 10.87
C GLU A 19 -10.84 -20.64 9.74
N GLY A 20 -10.40 -20.34 8.51
CA GLY A 20 -10.76 -21.11 7.31
C GLY A 20 -12.19 -20.92 6.79
N ARG A 21 -12.99 -19.98 7.32
CA ARG A 21 -14.34 -19.68 6.82
C ARG A 21 -14.62 -18.21 6.71
N VAL A 22 -15.04 -17.78 5.52
CA VAL A 22 -15.41 -16.39 5.27
C VAL A 22 -16.86 -16.28 4.81
N PHE A 23 -17.53 -15.23 5.25
CA PHE A 23 -18.84 -14.85 4.74
C PHE A 23 -18.66 -14.03 3.46
N ALA A 24 -19.10 -14.57 2.31
CA ALA A 24 -18.89 -13.95 1.01
C ALA A 24 -20.19 -13.85 0.19
N ARG A 25 -20.29 -12.83 -0.67
CA ARG A 25 -21.28 -12.79 -1.74
C ARG A 25 -20.71 -13.40 -3.01
N ILE A 26 -21.38 -14.41 -3.52
CA ILE A 26 -20.95 -15.17 -4.69
C ILE A 26 -21.97 -14.94 -5.81
N PRO A 27 -21.53 -14.48 -7.00
CA PRO A 27 -22.42 -14.37 -8.15
C PRO A 27 -22.68 -15.77 -8.71
N THR A 28 -23.96 -16.12 -8.85
CA THR A 28 -24.40 -17.27 -9.64
C THR A 28 -24.90 -16.75 -10.98
N MET A 29 -24.26 -17.16 -12.07
CA MET A 29 -24.69 -16.76 -13.40
C MET A 29 -25.95 -17.52 -13.79
N THR A 30 -27.01 -16.79 -14.11
CA THR A 30 -28.28 -17.33 -14.63
C THR A 30 -28.54 -16.79 -16.04
N ASN A 31 -29.54 -17.34 -16.74
CA ASN A 31 -29.92 -16.83 -18.08
C ASN A 31 -30.42 -15.38 -18.07
N GLU A 32 -30.77 -14.83 -16.91
CA GLU A 32 -31.29 -13.46 -16.72
C GLU A 32 -30.25 -12.49 -16.11
N GLY A 33 -29.03 -12.98 -15.81
CA GLY A 33 -27.95 -12.19 -15.23
C GLY A 33 -27.32 -12.82 -13.99
N ALA A 34 -26.51 -12.05 -13.27
CA ALA A 34 -25.85 -12.50 -12.05
C ALA A 34 -26.81 -12.39 -10.85
N GLU A 35 -27.22 -13.54 -10.30
CA GLU A 35 -27.93 -13.61 -9.03
C GLU A 35 -26.90 -13.73 -7.91
N TRP A 36 -26.87 -12.78 -6.98
CA TRP A 36 -25.86 -12.70 -5.95
C TRP A 36 -26.39 -13.24 -4.61
N LYS A 37 -25.82 -14.34 -4.12
CA LYS A 37 -26.20 -14.97 -2.86
C LYS A 37 -25.08 -14.85 -1.83
N SER A 38 -25.46 -14.67 -0.57
CA SER A 38 -24.52 -14.71 0.53
C SER A 38 -24.37 -16.15 1.01
N LYS A 39 -23.14 -16.58 1.29
CA LYS A 39 -22.87 -17.92 1.80
C LYS A 39 -21.59 -17.92 2.62
N MET A 40 -21.56 -18.75 3.66
CA MET A 40 -20.31 -19.19 4.26
C MET A 40 -19.57 -20.10 3.29
N ILE A 41 -18.32 -19.75 2.99
CA ILE A 41 -17.41 -20.61 2.23
C ILE A 41 -16.24 -21.00 3.09
N ASP A 42 -15.92 -22.29 3.06
CA ASP A 42 -14.62 -22.76 3.51
C ASP A 42 -13.58 -22.21 2.53
N PHE A 43 -12.63 -21.45 3.06
CA PHE A 43 -11.54 -20.86 2.31
C PHE A 43 -10.24 -21.39 2.89
N GLU A 44 -9.48 -22.13 2.10
CA GLU A 44 -8.11 -22.45 2.45
C GLU A 44 -7.27 -21.19 2.21
N TYR A 45 -6.87 -20.53 3.31
CA TYR A 45 -5.91 -19.44 3.23
C TYR A 45 -4.58 -20.02 2.77
N THR A 46 -4.34 -19.99 1.46
CA THR A 46 -3.00 -20.11 0.94
C THR A 46 -2.37 -18.74 1.13
N GLU A 47 -1.45 -18.65 2.07
CA GLU A 47 -0.57 -17.49 2.14
C GLU A 47 0.20 -17.48 0.82
N VAL A 48 -0.25 -16.66 -0.11
CA VAL A 48 0.47 -16.45 -1.36
C VAL A 48 1.71 -15.71 -0.92
N GLU A 49 2.83 -16.44 -0.79
CA GLU A 49 4.16 -15.83 -0.71
C GLU A 49 4.27 -14.95 -1.96
N LYS A 50 3.98 -13.66 -1.80
CA LYS A 50 4.24 -12.70 -2.87
C LYS A 50 5.75 -12.73 -3.06
N GLU A 51 6.19 -13.06 -4.26
CA GLU A 51 7.61 -12.97 -4.63
C GLU A 51 8.07 -11.55 -4.30
N VAL A 52 9.00 -11.43 -3.35
CA VAL A 52 9.67 -10.16 -3.08
C VAL A 52 10.46 -9.83 -4.34
N GLN A 53 10.06 -8.75 -5.02
CA GLN A 53 10.80 -8.31 -6.19
C GLN A 53 12.25 -7.99 -5.78
N PRO A 54 13.25 -8.46 -6.54
CA PRO A 54 14.63 -8.16 -6.24
C PRO A 54 14.86 -6.64 -6.33
N LEU A 55 15.72 -6.11 -5.46
CA LEU A 55 16.10 -4.70 -5.52
C LEU A 55 16.66 -4.34 -6.91
N PRO A 56 16.32 -3.16 -7.46
CA PRO A 56 16.79 -2.71 -8.76
C PRO A 56 18.25 -2.21 -8.67
N PHE A 57 19.20 -3.14 -8.46
CA PHE A 57 20.60 -2.83 -8.12
C PHE A 57 21.32 -1.95 -9.15
N GLU A 58 21.06 -2.15 -10.45
CA GLU A 58 21.68 -1.33 -11.49
C GLU A 58 21.18 0.12 -11.43
N GLN A 59 19.89 0.32 -11.19
CA GLN A 59 19.30 1.65 -11.03
C GLN A 59 19.78 2.30 -9.72
N ILE A 60 19.91 1.52 -8.64
CA ILE A 60 20.49 1.98 -7.37
C ILE A 60 21.91 2.53 -7.59
N ARG A 61 22.75 1.79 -8.33
CA ARG A 61 24.13 2.23 -8.65
C ARG A 61 24.14 3.51 -9.50
N GLN A 62 23.23 3.61 -10.45
CA GLN A 62 23.09 4.84 -11.26
C GLN A 62 22.73 6.04 -10.39
N VAL A 63 21.77 5.88 -9.47
CA VAL A 63 21.41 6.93 -8.50
C VAL A 63 22.61 7.27 -7.64
N GLN A 64 23.31 6.29 -7.08
CA GLN A 64 24.47 6.54 -6.23
C GLN A 64 25.59 7.33 -6.95
N ALA A 65 25.76 7.10 -8.25
CA ALA A 65 26.76 7.80 -9.05
C ALA A 65 26.36 9.23 -9.46
N ALA A 66 25.05 9.48 -9.66
CA ALA A 66 24.54 10.73 -10.23
C ALA A 66 23.89 11.67 -9.19
N ALA A 67 23.25 11.11 -8.17
CA ALA A 67 22.52 11.84 -7.15
C ALA A 67 23.40 12.18 -5.95
N ARG A 68 23.07 13.29 -5.28
CA ARG A 68 23.79 13.71 -4.08
C ARG A 68 23.12 13.17 -2.82
N GLN A 69 23.89 12.58 -1.91
CA GLN A 69 23.37 12.30 -0.57
C GLN A 69 23.15 13.62 0.20
N MET A 70 21.97 13.80 0.77
CA MET A 70 21.59 14.98 1.53
C MET A 70 21.34 14.64 3.00
N ASP A 71 21.59 15.62 3.88
CA ASP A 71 21.22 15.57 5.29
C ASP A 71 19.70 15.74 5.43
N ASP A 72 18.98 14.67 5.12
CA ASP A 72 17.52 14.58 5.14
C ASP A 72 17.11 13.24 5.74
N VAL A 73 15.92 13.24 6.34
CA VAL A 73 15.24 12.06 6.85
C VAL A 73 13.93 11.95 6.09
N LEU A 74 13.75 10.85 5.37
CA LEU A 74 12.53 10.57 4.62
C LEU A 74 11.64 9.63 5.45
N GLU A 75 10.46 10.09 5.86
CA GLU A 75 9.46 9.25 6.51
C GLU A 75 8.54 8.67 5.43
N ILE A 76 8.42 7.35 5.36
CA ILE A 76 7.65 6.65 4.33
C ILE A 76 6.56 5.81 4.98
N ASP A 77 5.36 5.94 4.44
CA ASP A 77 4.23 5.08 4.80
C ASP A 77 3.59 4.47 3.55
N VAL A 78 3.11 3.24 3.71
CA VAL A 78 2.39 2.46 2.69
C VAL A 78 1.19 1.85 3.36
N ARG A 79 -0.01 2.32 3.00
CA ARG A 79 -1.26 1.94 3.68
C ARG A 79 -2.45 1.94 2.75
N SER A 80 -3.52 1.24 3.10
CA SER A 80 -4.78 1.36 2.37
C SER A 80 -5.36 2.78 2.48
N PHE A 81 -5.79 3.32 1.36
CA PHE A 81 -6.55 4.56 1.31
C PHE A 81 -7.98 4.30 1.82
N PRO A 82 -8.54 5.16 2.69
CA PRO A 82 -9.80 4.86 3.39
C PRO A 82 -11.04 5.00 2.50
N GLU A 83 -10.94 5.64 1.33
CA GLU A 83 -12.06 5.82 0.42
C GLU A 83 -11.98 4.87 -0.78
N PRO A 84 -13.10 4.26 -1.20
CA PRO A 84 -13.12 3.43 -2.39
C PRO A 84 -12.99 4.28 -3.64
N VAL A 85 -12.17 3.81 -4.57
CA VAL A 85 -11.92 4.45 -5.87
C VAL A 85 -12.42 3.53 -6.98
N GLN A 86 -12.89 4.15 -8.07
CA GLN A 86 -13.40 3.46 -9.25
C GLN A 86 -12.79 4.11 -10.49
N ASP A 87 -11.88 3.40 -11.16
CA ASP A 87 -11.13 3.95 -12.30
C ASP A 87 -12.02 4.11 -13.53
N GLN A 88 -12.89 3.13 -13.79
CA GLN A 88 -13.83 3.16 -14.90
C GLN A 88 -15.28 3.04 -14.46
N LYS A 89 -16.16 3.71 -15.21
CA LYS A 89 -17.60 3.57 -15.02
C LYS A 89 -17.99 2.09 -15.15
N ASP A 90 -18.80 1.63 -14.21
CA ASP A 90 -19.29 0.25 -14.08
C ASP A 90 -18.26 -0.80 -13.63
N GLU A 91 -17.02 -0.41 -13.33
CA GLU A 91 -16.05 -1.24 -12.62
C GLU A 91 -16.36 -1.36 -11.12
N ARG A 92 -15.92 -2.47 -10.49
CA ARG A 92 -16.05 -2.64 -9.04
C ARG A 92 -15.13 -1.65 -8.31
N PRO A 93 -15.64 -0.81 -7.39
CA PRO A 93 -14.80 0.04 -6.57
C PRO A 93 -13.83 -0.80 -5.74
N HIS A 94 -12.61 -0.30 -5.58
CA HIS A 94 -11.55 -0.93 -4.79
C HIS A 94 -10.92 0.09 -3.84
N PHE A 95 -10.20 -0.39 -2.84
CA PHE A 95 -9.45 0.46 -1.91
C PHE A 95 -7.98 0.44 -2.33
N PRO A 96 -7.45 1.52 -2.93
CA PRO A 96 -6.07 1.56 -3.37
C PRO A 96 -5.13 1.63 -2.17
N ILE A 97 -3.86 1.36 -2.43
CA ILE A 97 -2.76 1.60 -1.48
C ILE A 97 -2.20 3.00 -1.75
N LEU A 98 -2.06 3.79 -0.70
CA LEU A 98 -1.35 5.06 -0.69
C LEU A 98 0.10 4.82 -0.25
N TYR A 99 1.02 5.11 -1.16
CA TYR A 99 2.42 5.39 -0.85
C TYR A 99 2.57 6.90 -0.59
N VAL A 100 3.22 7.26 0.52
CA VAL A 100 3.53 8.65 0.84
C VAL A 100 4.90 8.76 1.47
N ALA A 101 5.67 9.75 1.03
CA ALA A 101 7.00 10.05 1.54
C ALA A 101 7.07 11.52 1.99
N PHE A 102 7.50 11.76 3.23
CA PHE A 102 7.65 13.08 3.82
C PHE A 102 9.13 13.39 4.04
N SER A 103 9.61 14.52 3.51
CA SER A 103 10.98 14.99 3.73
C SER A 103 11.00 15.90 4.96
N GLN A 104 11.75 15.52 5.99
CA GLN A 104 11.94 16.37 7.17
C GLN A 104 12.68 17.66 6.82
N ARG A 105 13.66 17.61 5.91
CA ARG A 105 14.39 18.80 5.45
C ARG A 105 13.48 19.81 4.75
N MET A 106 12.51 19.34 3.96
CA MET A 106 11.58 20.21 3.26
C MET A 106 10.35 20.57 4.11
N GLY A 107 10.06 19.79 5.16
CA GLY A 107 8.89 19.99 6.02
C GLY A 107 7.56 19.74 5.28
N MET A 108 7.57 18.89 4.25
CA MET A 108 6.40 18.61 3.42
C MET A 108 6.45 17.21 2.80
N ILE A 109 5.31 16.78 2.24
CA ILE A 109 5.24 15.59 1.39
C ILE A 109 6.16 15.78 0.18
N ALA A 110 7.14 14.91 0.04
CA ALA A 110 8.12 14.91 -1.03
C ALA A 110 7.67 14.07 -2.23
N ASP A 111 6.94 12.98 -1.98
CA ASP A 111 6.32 12.16 -3.02
C ASP A 111 5.07 11.44 -2.50
N HIS A 112 4.16 11.12 -3.41
CA HIS A 112 2.99 10.28 -3.11
C HIS A 112 2.47 9.60 -4.37
N LYS A 113 1.93 8.39 -4.21
CA LYS A 113 1.29 7.62 -5.30
C LYS A 113 0.13 6.81 -4.74
N MET A 114 -0.98 6.77 -5.49
CA MET A 114 -2.01 5.74 -5.32
C MET A 114 -1.66 4.59 -6.23
N ILE A 115 -1.60 3.38 -5.69
CA ILE A 115 -1.17 2.16 -6.37
C ILE A 115 -2.15 1.03 -6.04
N HIS A 116 -2.24 0.04 -6.90
CA HIS A 116 -3.00 -1.17 -6.62
C HIS A 116 -2.22 -2.08 -5.65
N PHE A 117 -2.93 -3.00 -4.99
CA PHE A 117 -2.33 -3.90 -4.01
C PHE A 117 -1.27 -4.84 -4.62
N GLU A 118 -1.38 -5.14 -5.90
CA GLU A 118 -0.43 -5.93 -6.68
C GLU A 118 0.89 -5.15 -6.91
N GLU A 119 0.80 -3.83 -7.07
CA GLU A 119 1.93 -2.92 -7.36
C GLU A 119 2.74 -2.56 -6.11
N GLU A 120 2.32 -2.99 -4.92
CA GLU A 120 3.08 -2.76 -3.69
C GLU A 120 4.49 -3.38 -3.75
N SER A 121 4.65 -4.44 -4.55
CA SER A 121 5.96 -5.05 -4.80
C SER A 121 6.93 -4.15 -5.58
N ASP A 122 6.44 -3.10 -6.24
CA ASP A 122 7.23 -2.12 -6.98
C ASP A 122 7.76 -0.98 -6.08
N LEU A 123 7.51 -1.02 -4.77
CA LEU A 123 7.93 0.00 -3.81
C LEU A 123 9.43 0.37 -3.92
N PRO A 124 10.39 -0.58 -4.07
CA PRO A 124 11.79 -0.22 -4.26
C PRO A 124 11.99 0.63 -5.51
N GLN A 125 11.34 0.28 -6.61
CA GLN A 125 11.45 1.04 -7.86
C GLN A 125 10.86 2.44 -7.69
N MET A 126 9.74 2.61 -6.98
CA MET A 126 9.16 3.93 -6.73
C MET A 126 10.10 4.86 -5.97
N ILE A 127 10.80 4.34 -4.95
CA ILE A 127 11.78 5.11 -4.17
C ILE A 127 12.99 5.49 -5.05
N ILE A 128 13.47 4.58 -5.88
CA ILE A 128 14.58 4.86 -6.80
C ILE A 128 14.19 5.89 -7.86
N ASP A 129 13.00 5.80 -8.43
CA ASP A 129 12.47 6.80 -9.36
C ASP A 129 12.43 8.19 -8.71
N TYR A 130 12.01 8.27 -7.44
CA TYR A 130 12.03 9.51 -6.68
C TYR A 130 13.45 10.09 -6.55
N PHE A 131 14.45 9.27 -6.22
CA PHE A 131 15.84 9.74 -6.14
C PHE A 131 16.41 10.18 -7.50
N GLN A 132 16.08 9.45 -8.57
CA GLN A 132 16.46 9.82 -9.93
C GLN A 132 15.85 11.16 -10.34
N LYS A 133 14.55 11.34 -10.07
CA LYS A 133 13.80 12.55 -10.40
C LYS A 133 14.30 13.78 -9.64
N THR A 134 14.62 13.62 -8.37
CA THR A 134 15.04 14.74 -7.50
C THR A 134 16.54 15.02 -7.56
N GLY A 135 17.35 14.06 -8.04
CA GLY A 135 18.80 14.17 -8.07
C GLY A 135 19.45 14.10 -6.69
N TYR A 136 18.72 13.62 -5.67
CA TYR A 136 19.25 13.43 -4.33
C TYR A 136 18.62 12.22 -3.63
N TYR A 137 19.29 11.72 -2.59
CA TYR A 137 18.77 10.69 -1.70
C TYR A 137 19.08 11.03 -0.23
N PRO A 138 18.26 10.59 0.75
CA PRO A 138 18.40 10.97 2.15
C PRO A 138 19.58 10.24 2.83
N LYS A 139 19.96 10.70 4.01
CA LYS A 139 20.85 9.93 4.90
C LYS A 139 20.09 8.84 5.65
N GLN A 140 18.82 9.07 5.94
CA GLN A 140 17.98 8.17 6.71
C GLN A 140 16.59 8.02 6.09
N MET A 141 16.03 6.82 6.15
CA MET A 141 14.62 6.56 5.87
C MET A 141 13.97 5.92 7.10
N ASN A 142 12.82 6.43 7.51
CA ASN A 142 11.98 5.82 8.53
C ASN A 142 10.76 5.20 7.86
N ILE A 143 10.48 3.94 8.15
CA ILE A 143 9.36 3.20 7.56
C ILE A 143 8.53 2.58 8.67
N GLN A 144 7.21 2.73 8.60
CA GLN A 144 6.31 2.18 9.62
C GLN A 144 5.81 0.77 9.29
N SER A 145 5.60 0.48 8.01
CA SER A 145 5.10 -0.83 7.57
C SER A 145 6.24 -1.83 7.52
N GLU A 146 6.14 -2.91 8.30
CA GLU A 146 7.08 -4.04 8.29
C GLU A 146 7.28 -4.59 6.86
N ARG A 147 6.18 -4.71 6.11
CA ARG A 147 6.21 -5.17 4.72
C ARG A 147 6.98 -4.21 3.81
N ALA A 148 6.76 -2.91 3.95
CA ALA A 148 7.49 -1.90 3.20
C ALA A 148 8.98 -1.88 3.57
N TYR A 149 9.29 -2.03 4.86
CA TYR A 149 10.66 -2.13 5.36
C TYR A 149 11.38 -3.34 4.75
N ASN A 150 10.73 -4.51 4.76
CA ASN A 150 11.26 -5.74 4.17
C ASN A 150 11.45 -5.63 2.65
N ALA A 151 10.55 -4.95 1.94
CA ALA A 151 10.66 -4.75 0.49
C ALA A 151 11.91 -3.95 0.09
N ILE A 152 12.36 -3.04 0.95
CA ILE A 152 13.55 -2.21 0.68
C ILE A 152 14.80 -2.68 1.46
N ALA A 153 14.69 -3.77 2.21
CA ALA A 153 15.78 -4.32 2.98
C ALA A 153 16.97 -4.62 2.07
N GLY A 154 18.14 -4.09 2.41
CA GLY A 154 19.36 -4.21 1.60
C GLY A 154 19.73 -2.96 0.80
N ILE A 155 18.83 -1.98 0.65
CA ILE A 155 19.19 -0.68 0.04
C ILE A 155 20.29 0.04 0.83
N GLU A 156 20.32 -0.17 2.16
CA GLU A 156 21.33 0.36 3.08
C GLU A 156 22.75 0.01 2.66
N GLN A 157 22.97 -1.26 2.30
CA GLN A 157 24.29 -1.79 1.96
C GLN A 157 24.84 -1.17 0.68
N THR A 158 23.95 -0.78 -0.22
CA THR A 158 24.34 -0.25 -1.53
C THR A 158 24.48 1.26 -1.48
N MET A 159 23.51 1.97 -0.87
CA MET A 159 23.45 3.43 -0.92
C MET A 159 24.05 4.14 0.30
N GLY A 160 24.34 3.41 1.38
CA GLY A 160 24.76 4.01 2.65
C GLY A 160 23.66 4.86 3.28
N ILE A 161 22.40 4.47 3.09
CA ILE A 161 21.22 5.06 3.72
C ILE A 161 20.93 4.25 4.98
N GLU A 162 20.68 4.91 6.11
CA GLU A 162 20.19 4.24 7.32
C GLU A 162 18.67 4.01 7.20
N VAL A 163 18.19 2.79 7.29
CA VAL A 163 16.76 2.47 7.25
C VAL A 163 16.31 2.01 8.63
N LYS A 164 15.29 2.67 9.18
CA LYS A 164 14.73 2.35 10.49
C LYS A 164 13.26 2.00 10.37
N GLU A 165 12.89 0.90 11.00
CA GLU A 165 11.49 0.63 11.30
C GLU A 165 11.06 1.45 12.52
N GLY A 166 9.92 2.15 12.45
CA GLY A 166 9.42 2.90 13.61
C GLY A 166 8.36 3.95 13.30
N PRO A 167 7.91 4.69 14.34
CA PRO A 167 6.86 5.69 14.19
C PRO A 167 7.31 6.88 13.35
N LEU A 168 6.42 7.35 12.47
CA LEU A 168 6.65 8.48 11.57
C LEU A 168 6.17 9.77 12.23
N GLN A 169 7.06 10.46 12.93
CA GLN A 169 6.67 11.58 13.82
C GLN A 169 5.97 12.72 13.09
N ASN A 170 6.47 13.10 11.91
CA ASN A 170 5.94 14.25 11.17
C ASN A 170 4.82 13.82 10.24
N LEU A 171 5.02 12.70 9.53
CA LEU A 171 4.05 12.18 8.58
C LEU A 171 2.75 11.77 9.27
N ASN A 172 2.78 11.20 10.48
CA ASN A 172 1.53 10.92 11.23
C ASN A 172 0.71 12.19 11.55
N GLY A 173 1.37 13.34 11.75
CA GLY A 173 0.67 14.62 11.91
C GLY A 173 -0.09 15.00 10.64
N VAL A 174 0.60 14.93 9.50
CA VAL A 174 0.03 15.24 8.17
C VAL A 174 -1.12 14.28 7.83
N LEU A 175 -0.93 12.98 8.06
CA LEU A 175 -1.96 11.96 7.79
C LEU A 175 -3.23 12.20 8.61
N ARG A 176 -3.11 12.65 9.87
CA ARG A 176 -4.25 13.00 10.71
C ARG A 176 -5.01 14.21 10.18
N GLU A 177 -4.31 15.25 9.73
CA GLU A 177 -4.95 16.43 9.12
C GLU A 177 -5.69 16.08 7.82
N MET A 178 -5.22 15.07 7.10
CA MET A 178 -5.87 14.52 5.90
C MET A 178 -7.02 13.54 6.22
N GLY A 179 -7.32 13.28 7.50
CA GLY A 179 -8.39 12.35 7.90
C GLY A 179 -8.06 10.87 7.66
N MET A 180 -6.77 10.52 7.61
CA MET A 180 -6.28 9.15 7.36
C MET A 180 -5.79 8.42 8.62
N LEU A 181 -5.97 9.03 9.81
CA LEU A 181 -5.64 8.50 11.13
C LEU A 181 -6.70 8.89 12.16
#